data_AF-A0AAU0R3I5-F1
#
_entry.id   AF-A0AAU0R3I5-F1
#
_cell.length_a   1.000
_cell.length_b   1.000
_cell.length_c   1.000
_cell.angle_alpha   90.00
_cell.angle_beta   90.00
_cell.angle_gamma   90.00
#
_symmetry.space_group_name_H-M   'P 1'
#
loop_
_entity.id
_entity.type
_entity.pdbx_description
1 polymer ?
#
loop_
_entity_poly.entity_id
_entity_poly.type
_entity_poly.pdbx_seq_one_letter_code
_entity_poly.pdbx_strand_id
1 'polypeptide(L)'
;MQHHTSFSFSWTLKQGLAVKKLNVIANSMGSRGLVDALEGLKINEFYEEFVFNQIILAAPDIDAQIFVEQIAPQLLNCSNRLTLYASSRDTLLASKVKRLSSVPRAGDSHESKFTPVSCLGVDTIDVSDLPTSSYCFSLGYSYYAELRDLINDIYNLIRFGHEPKDRNLIANTKGPSLFWKFRR
;
A
#
# COMPACT_ATOMS: atom_id res chain seq x y z
N MET A 1 -4.83 -7.77 -29.66
CA MET A 1 -5.56 -8.77 -28.85
C MET A 1 -5.27 -8.45 -27.39
N GLN A 2 -6.12 -7.63 -26.77
CA GLN A 2 -5.99 -7.25 -25.35
C GLN A 2 -6.71 -8.31 -24.51
N HIS A 3 -5.94 -9.12 -23.77
CA HIS A 3 -6.50 -10.01 -22.78
C HIS A 3 -6.91 -9.18 -21.56
N HIS A 4 -8.16 -8.73 -21.53
CA HIS A 4 -8.79 -8.25 -20.30
C HIS A 4 -9.08 -9.46 -19.41
N THR A 5 -8.14 -9.84 -18.55
CA THR A 5 -8.46 -10.68 -17.39
C THR A 5 -9.18 -9.79 -16.38
N SER A 6 -10.50 -9.74 -16.46
CA SER A 6 -11.33 -9.11 -15.43
C SER A 6 -11.36 -10.03 -14.22
N PHE A 7 -10.63 -9.67 -13.16
CA PHE A 7 -10.76 -10.32 -11.86
C PHE A 7 -11.91 -9.65 -11.12
N SER A 8 -13.05 -10.32 -11.03
CA SER A 8 -14.14 -9.88 -10.16
C SER A 8 -13.84 -10.33 -8.73
N PHE A 9 -13.67 -9.37 -7.83
CA PHE A 9 -13.48 -9.64 -6.40
C PHE A 9 -14.77 -9.26 -5.67
N SER A 10 -15.44 -10.25 -5.08
CA SER A 10 -16.67 -10.03 -4.30
C SER A 10 -16.33 -10.01 -2.81
N TRP A 11 -16.64 -8.91 -2.14
CA TRP A 11 -16.56 -8.79 -0.68
C TRP A 11 -17.96 -8.80 -0.09
N THR A 12 -18.21 -9.72 0.84
CA THR A 12 -19.42 -9.70 1.65
C THR A 12 -19.07 -9.23 3.05
N LEU A 13 -19.19 -7.93 3.31
CA LEU A 13 -19.33 -7.44 4.68
C LEU A 13 -20.77 -7.73 5.10
N LYS A 14 -20.96 -8.67 6.04
CA LYS A 14 -22.29 -8.94 6.60
C LYS A 14 -22.80 -7.67 7.28
N GLN A 15 -23.97 -7.21 6.85
CA GLN A 15 -24.71 -6.20 7.60
C GLN A 15 -24.99 -6.71 9.02
N GLY A 16 -24.85 -5.84 10.02
CA GLY A 16 -25.08 -6.15 11.44
C GLY A 16 -23.83 -6.43 12.29
N LEU A 17 -22.62 -6.37 11.72
CA LEU A 17 -21.41 -6.30 12.53
C LEU A 17 -21.25 -4.87 13.06
N ALA A 18 -21.39 -4.67 14.37
CA ALA A 18 -21.06 -3.42 15.04
C ALA A 18 -19.52 -3.24 15.10
N VAL A 19 -18.90 -3.00 13.93
CA VAL A 19 -17.45 -2.82 13.81
C VAL A 19 -17.09 -1.41 14.26
N LYS A 20 -16.35 -1.31 15.37
CA LYS A 20 -15.84 -0.01 15.86
C LYS A 20 -14.65 0.51 15.07
N LYS A 21 -13.84 -0.38 14.49
CA LYS A 21 -12.64 -0.07 13.70
C LYS A 21 -12.40 -1.16 12.66
N LEU A 22 -12.26 -0.77 11.38
CA LEU A 22 -11.84 -1.67 10.32
C LEU A 22 -10.49 -1.21 9.77
N ASN A 23 -9.52 -2.12 9.77
CA ASN A 23 -8.23 -1.92 9.12
C ASN A 23 -8.18 -2.88 7.92
N VAL A 24 -7.69 -2.39 6.78
CA VAL A 24 -7.52 -3.23 5.59
C VAL A 24 -6.04 -3.23 5.19
N ILE A 25 -5.54 -4.42 4.86
CA ILE A 25 -4.20 -4.61 4.34
C ILE A 25 -4.34 -5.28 2.98
N ALA A 26 -3.90 -4.60 1.94
CA ALA A 26 -3.93 -5.10 0.57
C ALA A 26 -2.52 -5.21 0.02
N ASN A 27 -2.22 -6.35 -0.58
CA ASN A 27 -0.86 -6.70 -0.98
C ASN A 27 -0.78 -6.94 -2.49
N SER A 28 0.20 -6.33 -3.16
CA SER A 28 0.48 -6.50 -4.59
C SER A 28 -0.77 -6.37 -5.46
N MET A 29 -1.21 -7.43 -6.13
CA MET A 29 -2.43 -7.44 -6.95
C MET A 29 -3.72 -7.29 -6.11
N GLY A 30 -3.69 -7.67 -4.84
CA GLY A 30 -4.81 -7.44 -3.92
C GLY A 30 -5.12 -5.95 -3.73
N SER A 31 -4.16 -5.06 -3.97
CA SER A 31 -4.40 -3.61 -3.96
C SER A 31 -5.32 -3.18 -5.11
N ARG A 32 -5.28 -3.84 -6.28
CA ARG A 32 -6.25 -3.59 -7.36
C ARG A 32 -7.65 -4.01 -6.93
N GLY A 33 -7.78 -5.23 -6.40
CA GLY A 33 -9.06 -5.72 -5.91
C GLY A 33 -9.68 -4.86 -4.80
N LEU A 34 -8.86 -4.24 -3.95
CA LEU A 34 -9.33 -3.25 -2.97
C LEU A 34 -9.88 -2.00 -3.67
N VAL A 35 -9.15 -1.45 -4.63
CA VAL A 35 -9.59 -0.27 -5.39
C VAL A 35 -10.87 -0.55 -6.16
N ASP A 36 -10.92 -1.65 -6.91
CA ASP A 36 -12.09 -2.08 -7.68
C ASP A 36 -13.32 -2.27 -6.77
N ALA A 37 -13.12 -2.84 -5.58
CA ALA A 37 -14.20 -3.03 -4.61
C ALA A 37 -14.71 -1.71 -4.05
N LEU A 38 -13.82 -0.77 -3.73
CA LEU A 38 -14.21 0.55 -3.24
C LEU A 38 -14.95 1.34 -4.32
N GLU A 39 -14.46 1.33 -5.56
CA GLU A 39 -15.14 1.92 -6.72
C GLU A 39 -16.56 1.34 -6.91
N GLY A 40 -16.69 0.00 -6.84
CA GLY A 40 -17.97 -0.70 -6.96
C GLY A 40 -18.96 -0.40 -5.83
N LEU A 41 -18.46 -0.09 -4.63
CA LEU A 41 -19.28 0.36 -3.49
C LEU A 41 -19.73 1.82 -3.64
N LYS A 42 -19.37 2.49 -4.75
CA LYS A 42 -19.57 3.93 -4.95
C LYS A 42 -19.15 4.72 -3.71
N ILE A 43 -17.93 4.51 -3.23
CA ILE A 43 -17.10 5.48 -2.47
C ILE A 43 -17.94 6.57 -1.75
N ASN A 44 -18.44 7.59 -2.46
CA ASN A 44 -19.28 8.68 -1.93
C ASN A 44 -20.54 8.27 -1.11
N GLU A 45 -21.29 7.23 -1.50
CA GLU A 45 -22.49 6.78 -0.78
C GLU A 45 -22.13 5.97 0.48
N PHE A 46 -20.99 5.27 0.48
CA PHE A 46 -20.53 4.44 1.61
C PHE A 46 -19.85 5.26 2.72
N TYR A 47 -19.29 6.44 2.39
CA TYR A 47 -18.50 7.25 3.32
C TYR A 47 -19.31 8.10 4.30
N GLU A 48 -20.59 8.36 4.03
CA GLU A 48 -21.45 8.97 5.03
C GLU A 48 -21.65 8.04 6.25
N GLU A 49 -21.48 6.73 6.05
CA GLU A 49 -21.73 5.72 7.08
C GLU A 49 -20.45 5.08 7.63
N PHE A 50 -19.32 5.12 6.90
CA PHE A 50 -18.14 4.36 7.27
C PHE A 50 -16.79 4.96 6.80
N VAL A 51 -15.83 5.06 7.74
CA VAL A 51 -14.43 5.44 7.48
C VAL A 51 -13.50 4.33 7.96
N PHE A 52 -12.57 3.90 7.11
CA PHE A 52 -11.55 2.93 7.48
C PHE A 52 -10.60 3.52 8.53
N ASN A 53 -10.25 2.73 9.54
CA ASN A 53 -9.29 3.17 10.54
C ASN A 53 -7.86 3.22 9.96
N GLN A 54 -7.47 2.23 9.15
CA GLN A 54 -6.19 2.18 8.45
C GLN A 54 -6.36 1.47 7.11
N ILE A 55 -5.79 2.04 6.05
CA ILE A 55 -5.55 1.34 4.78
C ILE A 55 -4.05 1.16 4.63
N ILE A 56 -3.62 -0.08 4.47
CA ILE A 56 -2.21 -0.45 4.33
C ILE A 56 -2.01 -1.14 2.98
N LEU A 57 -1.18 -0.54 2.13
CA LEU A 57 -0.81 -1.09 0.83
C LEU A 57 0.61 -1.64 0.89
N ALA A 58 0.76 -2.94 0.70
CA ALA A 58 2.03 -3.63 0.66
C ALA A 58 2.43 -3.89 -0.79
N ALA A 59 3.50 -3.23 -1.26
CA ALA A 59 4.01 -3.31 -2.64
C ALA A 59 2.90 -3.28 -3.71
N PRO A 60 2.02 -2.25 -3.71
CA PRO A 60 0.86 -2.22 -4.60
C PRO A 60 1.25 -2.34 -6.08
N ASP A 61 0.65 -3.31 -6.78
CA ASP A 61 0.82 -3.49 -8.22
C ASP A 61 -0.13 -2.56 -8.99
N ILE A 62 0.00 -1.25 -8.77
CA ILE A 62 -0.82 -0.20 -9.39
C ILE A 62 0.13 0.73 -10.15
N ASP A 63 -0.30 1.28 -11.28
CA ASP A 63 0.43 2.35 -11.97
C ASP A 63 0.68 3.53 -11.01
N ALA A 64 1.91 4.00 -10.89
CA ALA A 64 2.28 5.04 -9.93
C ALA A 64 1.59 6.37 -10.20
N GLN A 65 1.41 6.75 -11.47
CA GLN A 65 0.74 7.99 -11.84
C GLN A 65 -0.76 7.91 -11.53
N ILE A 66 -1.41 6.83 -11.95
CA ILE A 66 -2.84 6.60 -11.63
C ILE A 66 -3.05 6.57 -10.11
N PHE A 67 -2.11 5.95 -9.38
CA PHE A 67 -2.19 5.91 -7.93
C PHE A 67 -2.18 7.32 -7.33
N VAL A 68 -1.23 8.17 -7.71
CA VAL A 68 -1.12 9.54 -7.16
C VAL A 68 -2.30 10.42 -7.57
N GLU A 69 -2.71 10.36 -8.83
CA GLU A 69 -3.68 11.29 -9.40
C GLU A 69 -5.14 10.91 -9.08
N GLN A 70 -5.44 9.62 -8.99
CA GLN A 70 -6.84 9.14 -8.97
C GLN A 70 -7.16 8.33 -7.72
N ILE A 71 -6.30 7.38 -7.35
CA ILE A 71 -6.62 6.40 -6.30
C ILE A 71 -6.32 6.93 -4.90
N ALA A 72 -5.13 7.47 -4.66
CA ALA A 72 -4.72 7.95 -3.35
C ALA A 72 -5.65 9.02 -2.77
N PRO A 73 -6.13 10.03 -3.53
CA PRO A 73 -7.10 10.99 -3.01
C PRO A 73 -8.41 10.33 -2.53
N GLN A 74 -8.89 9.31 -3.24
CA GLN A 74 -10.10 8.58 -2.86
C GLN A 74 -9.89 7.75 -1.60
N LEU A 75 -8.74 7.06 -1.50
CA LEU A 75 -8.38 6.26 -0.32
C LEU A 75 -8.13 7.13 0.91
N LEU A 76 -7.56 8.32 0.74
CA LEU A 76 -7.39 9.31 1.82
C LEU A 76 -8.74 9.84 2.32
N ASN A 77 -9.69 10.07 1.42
CA ASN A 77 -11.03 10.53 1.81
C ASN A 77 -11.82 9.48 2.61
N CYS A 78 -11.49 8.19 2.49
CA CYS A 78 -12.21 7.11 3.14
C CYS A 78 -11.46 6.43 4.28
N SER A 79 -10.31 6.97 4.66
CA SER A 79 -9.51 6.40 5.74
C SER A 79 -8.96 7.48 6.65
N ASN A 80 -8.83 7.15 7.93
CA ASN A 80 -8.11 8.02 8.86
C ASN A 80 -6.60 8.06 8.54
N ARG A 81 -6.09 7.04 7.84
CA ARG A 81 -4.68 6.94 7.45
C ARG A 81 -4.48 5.95 6.31
N LEU A 82 -3.65 6.35 5.36
CA LEU A 82 -3.15 5.52 4.26
C LEU A 82 -1.63 5.34 4.39
N THR A 83 -1.17 4.11 4.46
CA THR A 83 0.25 3.74 4.49
C THR A 83 0.59 2.88 3.29
N LEU A 84 1.69 3.21 2.60
CA LEU A 84 2.19 2.46 1.45
C LEU A 84 3.61 1.98 1.74
N TYR A 85 3.82 0.67 1.71
CA TYR A 85 5.17 0.09 1.74
C TYR A 85 5.64 -0.17 0.31
N ALA A 86 6.76 0.43 -0.06
CA ALA A 86 7.41 0.25 -1.36
C ALA A 86 8.79 -0.37 -1.18
N SER A 87 9.24 -1.16 -2.16
CA SER A 87 10.56 -1.76 -2.15
C SER A 87 11.14 -1.78 -3.56
N SER A 88 12.40 -1.39 -3.67
CA SER A 88 13.16 -1.53 -4.89
C SER A 88 13.48 -3.02 -5.09
N ARG A 89 13.72 -3.77 -4.01
CA ARG A 89 14.11 -5.19 -4.09
C ARG A 89 12.96 -6.13 -4.46
N ASP A 90 11.75 -5.62 -4.74
CA ASP A 90 10.62 -6.43 -5.18
C ASP A 90 10.77 -6.86 -6.65
N THR A 91 11.31 -8.07 -6.84
CA THR A 91 11.54 -8.61 -8.17
C THR A 91 10.26 -9.04 -8.89
N LEU A 92 9.14 -9.25 -8.19
CA LEU A 92 7.87 -9.56 -8.83
C LEU A 92 7.34 -8.33 -9.56
N LEU A 93 7.38 -7.18 -8.89
CA LEU A 93 7.05 -5.90 -9.52
C LEU A 93 8.04 -5.57 -10.63
N ALA A 94 9.35 -5.67 -10.37
CA ALA A 94 10.37 -5.37 -11.37
C ALA A 94 10.26 -6.28 -12.61
N SER A 95 9.93 -7.57 -12.45
CA SER A 95 9.73 -8.50 -13.57
C SER A 95 8.45 -8.22 -14.35
N LYS A 96 7.40 -7.67 -13.72
CA LYS A 96 6.18 -7.23 -14.40
C LYS A 96 6.39 -5.95 -15.19
N VAL A 97 7.10 -4.97 -14.64
CA VAL A 97 7.52 -3.75 -15.37
C VAL A 97 8.32 -4.14 -16.62
N LYS A 98 9.24 -5.11 -16.50
CA LYS A 98 10.02 -5.60 -17.66
C LYS A 98 9.21 -6.37 -18.70
N ARG A 99 8.07 -6.99 -18.35
CA ARG A 99 7.32 -7.90 -19.24
C ARG A 99 6.04 -7.33 -19.84
N LEU A 100 5.32 -6.43 -19.14
CA LEU A 100 3.97 -6.02 -19.55
C LEU A 100 3.88 -4.55 -20.01
N SER A 101 4.65 -3.65 -19.42
CA SER A 101 4.74 -2.24 -19.82
C SER A 101 5.83 -1.58 -18.97
N SER A 102 6.64 -0.69 -19.58
CA SER A 102 7.68 0.11 -18.91
C SER A 102 7.11 1.20 -17.97
N VAL A 103 5.97 0.89 -17.34
CA VAL A 103 5.17 1.80 -16.53
C VAL A 103 5.58 1.62 -15.07
N PRO A 104 6.03 2.68 -14.38
CA PRO A 104 6.37 2.61 -12.97
C PRO A 104 5.19 2.14 -12.10
N ARG A 105 5.49 1.29 -11.11
CA ARG A 105 4.50 0.79 -10.17
C ARG A 105 4.60 1.51 -8.84
N ALA A 106 3.46 1.77 -8.20
CA ALA A 106 3.39 2.46 -6.90
C ALA A 106 4.17 1.72 -5.79
N GLY A 107 4.28 0.39 -5.87
CA GLY A 107 5.05 -0.43 -4.92
C GLY A 107 6.54 -0.57 -5.21
N ASP A 108 7.05 -0.08 -6.34
CA ASP A 108 8.45 -0.26 -6.77
C ASP A 108 9.27 1.01 -6.56
N SER A 109 10.26 0.97 -5.65
CA SER A 109 11.14 2.10 -5.35
C SER A 109 12.45 2.21 -6.13
N HIS A 110 12.66 1.42 -7.20
CA HIS A 110 13.83 1.52 -8.06
C HIS A 110 13.84 2.73 -9.00
N GLU A 111 12.74 3.00 -9.69
CA GLU A 111 12.69 3.98 -10.76
C GLU A 111 11.36 4.74 -10.74
N SER A 112 11.38 6.00 -10.29
CA SER A 112 10.66 7.08 -10.97
C SER A 112 11.00 8.44 -10.36
N LYS A 113 10.71 9.52 -11.11
CA LYS A 113 10.59 10.89 -10.58
C LYS A 113 9.57 11.02 -9.42
N PHE A 114 8.79 9.96 -9.20
CA PHE A 114 7.77 9.81 -8.20
C PHE A 114 8.11 8.75 -7.17
N THR A 115 9.35 8.23 -7.06
CA THR A 115 9.63 7.21 -6.05
C THR A 115 10.63 7.64 -4.99
N PRO A 116 10.31 7.39 -3.70
CA PRO A 116 9.04 6.90 -3.13
C PRO A 116 7.84 7.78 -3.46
N VAL A 117 6.70 7.15 -3.78
CA VAL A 117 5.43 7.79 -4.17
C VAL A 117 5.11 8.88 -3.15
N SER A 118 5.50 10.11 -3.47
CA SER A 118 5.28 11.24 -2.60
C SER A 118 3.91 11.81 -2.94
N CYS A 119 2.89 11.12 -2.45
CA CYS A 119 1.53 11.64 -2.42
C CYS A 119 1.33 12.30 -1.05
N LEU A 120 0.97 13.57 -1.04
CA LEU A 120 0.70 14.29 0.20
C LEU A 120 -0.43 13.58 0.97
N GLY A 121 -0.22 13.34 2.27
CA GLY A 121 -1.16 12.61 3.12
C GLY A 121 -0.97 11.10 3.12
N VAL A 122 -0.12 10.54 2.24
CA VAL A 122 0.23 9.12 2.25
C VAL A 122 1.53 8.89 3.00
N ASP A 123 1.48 8.00 3.99
CA ASP A 123 2.69 7.54 4.68
C ASP A 123 3.44 6.53 3.81
N THR A 124 4.34 7.02 2.97
CA THR A 124 5.16 6.15 2.11
C THR A 124 6.42 5.70 2.84
N ILE A 125 6.56 4.38 3.01
CA ILE A 125 7.65 3.73 3.71
C ILE A 125 8.46 2.91 2.71
N ASP A 126 9.73 3.27 2.53
CA ASP A 126 10.70 2.51 1.73
C ASP A 126 11.30 1.39 2.58
N VAL A 127 11.01 0.15 2.22
CA VAL A 127 11.49 -1.05 2.89
C VAL A 127 12.65 -1.72 2.17
N SER A 128 13.23 -1.07 1.15
CA SER A 128 14.35 -1.63 0.37
C SER A 128 15.56 -2.00 1.22
N ASP A 129 15.73 -1.33 2.35
CA ASP A 129 16.83 -1.53 3.28
C ASP A 129 16.60 -2.67 4.27
N LEU A 130 15.40 -3.23 4.34
CA LEU A 130 15.14 -4.41 5.16
C LEU A 130 15.84 -5.63 4.53
N PRO A 131 16.29 -6.59 5.36
CA PRO A 131 16.84 -7.86 4.89
C PRO A 131 15.69 -8.74 4.40
N THR A 132 15.02 -8.32 3.33
CA THR A 132 13.90 -9.04 2.73
C THR A 132 14.41 -9.82 1.53
N SER A 133 13.93 -11.05 1.36
CA SER A 133 14.11 -11.76 0.09
C SER A 133 13.54 -10.93 -1.08
N SER A 134 13.94 -11.24 -2.31
CA SER A 134 13.50 -10.63 -3.58
C SER A 134 11.96 -10.62 -3.80
N TYR A 135 11.21 -11.16 -2.85
CA TYR A 135 9.77 -11.39 -2.83
C TYR A 135 9.15 -10.86 -1.53
N CYS A 136 9.58 -9.67 -1.08
CA CYS A 136 9.27 -9.05 0.22
C CYS A 136 7.81 -9.18 0.69
N PHE A 137 6.85 -9.24 -0.24
CA PHE A 137 5.43 -9.38 0.08
C PHE A 137 4.74 -10.58 -0.59
N SER A 138 5.45 -11.54 -1.19
CA SER A 138 4.81 -12.76 -1.70
C SER A 138 4.33 -13.61 -0.51
N LEU A 139 3.01 -13.83 -0.41
CA LEU A 139 2.32 -14.60 0.66
C LEU A 139 2.64 -16.11 0.64
N GLY A 140 3.85 -16.49 0.28
CA GLY A 140 4.29 -17.86 0.12
C GLY A 140 5.79 -17.98 0.30
N TYR A 141 6.26 -17.87 1.53
CA TYR A 141 7.19 -18.78 2.22
C TYR A 141 7.72 -18.11 3.51
N SER A 142 8.28 -18.92 4.38
CA SER A 142 8.79 -18.64 5.73
C SER A 142 9.78 -17.46 5.84
N TYR A 143 9.33 -16.26 6.23
CA TYR A 143 10.24 -15.12 6.45
C TYR A 143 9.89 -14.24 7.67
N TYR A 144 9.10 -14.73 8.63
CA TYR A 144 8.65 -13.96 9.80
C TYR A 144 9.79 -13.30 10.60
N ALA A 145 10.97 -13.92 10.66
CA ALA A 145 12.13 -13.36 11.37
C ALA A 145 12.74 -12.14 10.64
N GLU A 146 12.74 -12.14 9.31
CA GLU A 146 13.29 -11.07 8.46
C GLU A 146 12.35 -9.86 8.34
N LEU A 147 11.07 -10.04 8.66
CA LEU A 147 10.04 -9.01 8.61
C LEU A 147 9.68 -8.44 9.99
N ARG A 148 10.46 -8.71 11.04
CA ARG A 148 10.13 -8.28 12.41
C ARG A 148 9.86 -6.79 12.51
N ASP A 149 10.70 -5.97 11.87
CA ASP A 149 10.53 -4.51 11.89
C ASP A 149 9.26 -4.06 11.16
N LEU A 150 8.98 -4.65 10.00
CA LEU A 150 7.75 -4.39 9.25
C LEU A 150 6.49 -4.83 10.02
N ILE A 151 6.51 -6.02 10.62
CA ILE A 151 5.40 -6.56 11.40
C ILE A 151 5.17 -5.68 12.64
N ASN A 152 6.24 -5.27 13.33
CA ASN A 152 6.16 -4.37 14.47
C ASN A 152 5.60 -3.00 14.06
N ASP A 153 5.98 -2.50 12.90
CA ASP A 153 5.47 -1.23 12.36
C ASP A 153 3.97 -1.31 12.08
N ILE A 154 3.52 -2.36 11.38
CA ILE A 154 2.09 -2.64 11.13
C ILE A 154 1.34 -2.84 12.45
N TYR A 155 1.94 -3.54 13.42
CA TYR A 155 1.35 -3.73 14.75
C TYR A 155 1.14 -2.39 15.46
N ASN A 156 2.16 -1.52 15.49
CA ASN A 156 2.06 -0.21 16.13
C ASN A 156 1.02 0.68 15.44
N LEU A 157 0.98 0.62 14.10
CA LEU A 157 0.00 1.33 13.29
C LEU A 157 -1.44 0.89 13.59
N ILE A 158 -1.70 -0.42 13.59
CA ILE A 158 -3.05 -0.97 13.83
C ILE A 158 -3.48 -0.80 15.29
N ARG A 159 -2.57 -1.06 16.23
CA ARG A 159 -2.90 -1.09 17.66
C ARG A 159 -3.02 0.30 18.26
N PHE A 160 -2.10 1.19 17.91
CA PHE A 160 -1.97 2.49 18.55
C PHE A 160 -2.25 3.66 17.61
N GLY A 161 -2.25 3.45 16.29
CA GLY A 161 -2.45 4.53 15.33
C GLY A 161 -1.27 5.52 15.28
N HIS A 162 -0.07 5.06 15.65
CA HIS A 162 1.12 5.91 15.69
C HIS A 162 1.42 6.54 14.32
N GLU A 163 1.70 7.84 14.32
CA GLU A 163 2.25 8.55 13.18
C GLU A 163 3.61 7.93 12.78
N PRO A 164 4.08 8.10 11.53
CA PRO A 164 5.41 7.64 11.13
C PRO A 164 6.54 8.06 12.08
N LYS A 165 6.50 9.30 12.58
CA LYS A 165 7.52 9.84 13.50
C LYS A 165 7.55 9.13 14.87
N ASP A 166 6.44 8.52 15.27
CA ASP A 166 6.25 7.82 16.55
C ASP A 166 6.50 6.30 16.40
N ARG A 167 6.92 5.87 15.21
CA ARG A 167 7.33 4.50 14.88
C ARG A 167 8.85 4.40 14.75
N ASN A 168 9.37 3.20 14.49
CA ASN A 168 10.81 2.98 14.28
C ASN A 168 11.28 3.45 12.89
N LEU A 169 10.87 4.68 12.52
CA LEU A 169 11.07 5.25 11.20
C LEU A 169 11.86 6.56 11.30
N ILE A 170 12.59 6.86 10.23
CA ILE A 170 13.28 8.12 10.01
C ILE A 170 12.78 8.73 8.71
N ALA A 171 12.43 10.01 8.77
CA ALA A 171 12.06 10.78 7.59
C ALA A 171 13.28 10.93 6.68
N ASN A 172 13.08 10.71 5.39
CA ASN A 172 14.05 10.96 4.35
C ASN A 172 13.44 11.95 3.37
N THR A 173 14.08 13.11 3.25
CA THR A 173 13.69 14.16 2.32
C THR A 173 14.75 14.21 1.23
N LYS A 174 14.53 13.47 0.14
CA LYS A 174 15.32 13.65 -1.09
C LYS A 174 14.50 14.44 -2.08
N GLY A 175 14.79 15.75 -2.17
CA GLY A 175 14.04 16.66 -3.05
C GLY A 175 12.62 16.96 -2.54
N PRO A 176 11.61 17.10 -3.43
CA PRO A 176 10.23 17.41 -3.03
C PRO A 176 9.49 16.23 -2.37
N SER A 177 10.12 15.06 -2.31
CA SER A 177 9.49 13.82 -1.87
C SER A 177 9.84 13.49 -0.42
N LEU A 178 8.82 13.47 0.45
CA LEU A 178 8.93 12.98 1.83
C LEU A 178 8.57 11.49 1.87
N PHE A 179 9.45 10.70 2.48
CA PHE A 179 9.19 9.30 2.74
C PHE A 179 9.91 8.83 3.99
N TRP A 180 9.62 7.61 4.41
CA TRP A 180 10.13 7.04 5.65
C TRP A 180 10.97 5.80 5.38
N LYS A 181 11.99 5.59 6.20
CA LYS A 181 12.80 4.36 6.23
C LYS A 181 12.88 3.84 7.66
N PHE A 182 13.13 2.55 7.84
CA PHE A 182 13.44 2.00 9.16
C PHE A 182 14.75 2.57 9.71
N ARG A 183 14.77 2.89 11.01
CA ARG A 183 16.02 3.23 11.71
C ARG A 183 16.85 1.95 11.84
N ARG A 184 18.14 2.05 11.52
CA ARG A 184 19.13 1.00 11.77
C ARG A 184 19.93 1.31 13.02
#